data_AF-A0A1V6K3Y1-F1
#
_entry.id   AF-A0A1V6K3Y1-F1
#
_cell.length_a   1.000
_cell.length_b   1.000
_cell.length_c   1.000
_cell.angle_alpha   90.00
_cell.angle_beta   90.00
_cell.angle_gamma   90.00
#
_symmetry.space_group_name_H-M   'P 1'
#
loop_
_entity.id
_entity.type
_entity.pdbx_description
1 polymer ?
#
loop_
_entity_poly.entity_id
_entity_poly.type
_entity_poly.pdbx_seq_one_letter_code
_entity_poly.pdbx_strand_id
1 'polypeptide(L)'
;MRRARRHRKCWRRPARFNNRLQGRTFIPPSTFSRWNAKIRILEQLRKILPITDVVVEDVAAVSKKNCRKWNRNFSPLEVGKRWFYASIRELGLNLSLRTGYETKELRDRFGLKKSGQKDKKTFSSHAVDAWAMAADISGAEHPTETGLYYWTPIRVHRRQLHRFQPEKGGIRKPYGGTRSMGLTRGTLVRHIKYGLTYIGGTLKNRVSLHGFGTGKRVTQRARIEDCTFLTRIAWRTQWYAGTGRRHSSPHLLAGVSCLYEDESREISRRAR
;
A
#
# COMPACT_ATOMS: atom_id res chain seq x y z
N MET A 1 28.99 -4.59 0.21
CA MET A 1 28.97 -3.10 0.23
C MET A 1 29.05 -2.45 1.64
N ARG A 2 28.93 -3.18 2.76
CA ARG A 2 29.26 -2.66 4.12
C ARG A 2 30.75 -2.73 4.49
N ARG A 3 31.55 -3.51 3.74
CA ARG A 3 32.96 -3.82 4.07
C ARG A 3 33.92 -2.64 3.87
N ALA A 4 33.75 -1.82 2.83
CA ALA A 4 34.65 -0.69 2.54
C ALA A 4 34.38 0.62 3.34
N ARG A 5 33.49 0.60 4.35
CA ARG A 5 33.21 1.79 5.18
C ARG A 5 33.84 1.75 6.58
N ARG A 6 34.37 0.59 7.01
CA ARG A 6 34.88 0.42 8.39
C ARG A 6 36.28 1.00 8.62
N HIS A 7 37.05 1.29 7.57
CA HIS A 7 38.42 1.82 7.71
C HIS A 7 38.49 3.35 7.81
N ARG A 8 37.38 4.07 7.57
CA ARG A 8 37.40 5.54 7.65
C ARG A 8 37.33 5.97 9.10
N LYS A 9 38.48 6.39 9.66
CA LYS A 9 38.59 7.20 10.89
C LYS A 9 37.96 8.59 10.66
N CYS A 10 36.70 8.67 10.23
CA CYS A 10 35.99 9.93 10.20
C CYS A 10 35.69 10.35 11.64
N TRP A 11 35.92 11.61 11.96
CA TRP A 11 35.53 12.25 13.22
C TRP A 11 34.06 11.88 13.53
N ARG A 12 33.86 11.03 14.54
CA ARG A 12 32.51 10.67 14.98
C ARG A 12 31.94 11.88 15.71
N ARG A 13 30.78 12.37 15.28
CA ARG A 13 30.06 13.40 16.03
C ARG A 13 29.88 12.90 17.49
N PRO A 14 30.14 13.74 18.51
CA PRO A 14 29.91 13.35 19.90
C PRO A 14 28.45 12.94 20.09
N ALA A 15 28.25 11.93 20.93
CA ALA A 15 26.92 11.38 21.19
C ALA A 15 26.06 12.47 21.87
N ARG A 16 24.99 12.91 21.18
CA ARG A 16 24.00 13.84 21.74
C ARG A 16 22.91 13.03 22.45
N PHE A 17 23.12 12.68 23.71
CA PHE A 17 22.14 11.92 24.50
C PHE A 17 20.87 12.73 24.79
N ASN A 18 21.00 14.04 24.99
CA ASN A 18 19.89 14.97 25.27
C ASN A 18 18.96 15.21 24.07
N ASN A 19 19.31 14.70 22.88
CA ASN A 19 18.49 14.81 21.66
C ASN A 19 17.80 13.48 21.31
N ARG A 20 17.87 12.49 22.21
CA ARG A 20 17.07 11.27 22.12
C ARG A 20 15.69 11.60 22.67
N LEU A 21 14.66 10.99 22.09
CA LEU A 21 13.24 11.26 22.34
C LEU A 21 12.76 10.78 23.73
N GLN A 22 13.56 11.01 24.76
CA GLN A 22 13.28 10.63 26.13
C GLN A 22 12.09 11.45 26.62
N GLY A 23 11.03 10.78 27.08
CA GLY A 23 9.81 11.43 27.56
C GLY A 23 8.83 11.93 26.48
N ARG A 24 9.08 11.69 25.18
CA ARG A 24 8.15 12.05 24.10
C ARG A 24 7.51 10.81 23.48
N THR A 25 6.21 10.87 23.21
CA THR A 25 5.53 9.89 22.36
C THR A 25 6.14 9.95 20.97
N PHE A 26 6.95 8.96 20.61
CA PHE A 26 7.63 8.89 19.32
C PHE A 26 7.18 7.68 18.52
N ILE A 27 6.72 7.95 17.30
CA ILE A 27 6.42 6.92 16.32
C ILE A 27 7.55 6.96 15.28
N PRO A 28 8.24 5.84 15.02
CA PRO A 28 9.26 5.79 13.97
C PRO A 28 8.70 6.28 12.63
N PRO A 29 9.44 7.10 11.85
CA PRO A 29 8.90 7.70 10.62
C PRO A 29 8.35 6.69 9.61
N SER A 30 8.96 5.51 9.52
CA SER A 30 8.47 4.43 8.65
C SER A 30 7.15 3.84 9.13
N THR A 31 6.95 3.74 10.44
CA THR A 31 5.71 3.24 11.04
C THR A 31 4.60 4.28 10.91
N PHE A 32 4.92 5.54 11.22
CA PHE A 32 4.01 6.67 11.01
C PHE A 32 3.55 6.75 9.55
N SER A 33 4.46 6.61 8.58
CA SER A 33 4.09 6.66 7.16
C SER A 33 3.12 5.56 6.75
N ARG A 34 3.13 4.39 7.41
CA ARG A 34 2.19 3.28 7.12
C ARG A 34 0.81 3.59 7.69
N TRP A 35 0.74 4.00 8.95
CA TRP A 35 -0.53 4.40 9.56
C TRP A 35 -1.15 5.62 8.88
N ASN A 36 -0.34 6.63 8.56
CA ASN A 36 -0.78 7.84 7.86
C ASN A 36 -1.27 7.54 6.43
N ALA A 37 -0.73 6.52 5.76
CA ALA A 37 -1.26 6.12 4.45
C ALA A 37 -2.72 5.62 4.56
N LYS A 38 -3.07 4.89 5.61
CA LYS A 38 -4.44 4.41 5.86
C LYS A 38 -5.40 5.56 6.12
N ILE A 39 -5.00 6.54 6.94
CA ILE A 39 -5.78 7.76 7.19
C ILE A 39 -6.03 8.53 5.89
N ARG A 40 -5.00 8.73 5.06
CA ARG A 40 -5.16 9.40 3.76
C ARG A 40 -6.13 8.68 2.84
N ILE A 41 -6.08 7.34 2.81
CA ILE A 41 -7.01 6.55 2.00
C ILE A 41 -8.44 6.75 2.52
N LEU A 42 -8.65 6.68 3.84
CA LEU A 42 -9.93 6.93 4.48
C LEU A 42 -10.48 8.32 4.15
N GLU A 43 -9.67 9.37 4.25
CA GLU A 43 -10.05 10.73 3.86
C GLU A 43 -10.44 10.84 2.39
N GLN A 44 -9.73 10.17 1.47
CA GLN A 44 -10.13 10.17 0.06
C GLN A 44 -11.46 9.43 -0.15
N LEU A 45 -11.69 8.31 0.53
CA LEU A 45 -12.95 7.58 0.42
C LEU A 45 -14.13 8.38 0.97
N ARG A 46 -13.96 9.12 2.07
CA ARG A 46 -15.01 9.97 2.65
C ARG A 46 -15.53 11.06 1.71
N LYS A 47 -14.75 11.43 0.68
CA LYS A 47 -15.20 12.38 -0.35
C LYS A 47 -16.21 11.78 -1.32
N ILE A 48 -16.30 10.45 -1.37
CA ILE A 48 -17.09 9.69 -2.36
C ILE A 48 -18.17 8.86 -1.65
N LEU A 49 -17.89 8.36 -0.45
CA LEU A 49 -18.73 7.45 0.31
C LEU A 49 -19.06 8.05 1.69
N PRO A 50 -20.33 7.93 2.16
CA PRO A 50 -20.74 8.41 3.48
C PRO A 50 -20.28 7.42 4.57
N ILE A 51 -18.98 7.40 4.86
CA ILE A 51 -18.41 6.52 5.89
C ILE A 51 -18.71 7.10 7.27
N THR A 52 -19.38 6.30 8.11
CA THR A 52 -19.74 6.62 9.50
C THR A 52 -18.89 5.86 10.52
N ASP A 53 -18.60 4.59 10.23
CA ASP A 53 -17.95 3.66 11.15
C ASP A 53 -16.67 3.09 10.56
N VAL A 54 -15.67 2.87 11.40
CA VAL A 54 -14.40 2.22 11.07
C VAL A 54 -14.15 1.11 12.06
N VAL A 55 -14.00 -0.11 11.56
CA VAL A 55 -13.66 -1.27 12.38
C VAL A 55 -12.19 -1.64 12.17
N VAL A 56 -11.45 -1.83 13.25
CA VAL A 56 -10.03 -2.18 13.20
C VAL A 56 -9.76 -3.41 14.02
N GLU A 57 -9.08 -4.39 13.42
CA GLU A 57 -8.52 -5.51 14.17
C GLU A 57 -7.38 -5.01 15.07
N ASP A 58 -7.55 -5.12 16.38
CA ASP A 58 -6.53 -4.73 17.34
C ASP A 58 -5.48 -5.84 17.51
N VAL A 59 -4.27 -5.55 17.05
CA VAL A 59 -3.14 -6.47 17.13
C VAL A 59 -2.41 -6.24 18.45
N ALA A 60 -2.22 -7.33 19.21
CA ALA A 60 -1.33 -7.39 20.35
C ALA A 60 -0.37 -8.58 20.21
N ALA A 61 0.93 -8.35 20.33
CA ALA A 61 1.95 -9.37 20.33
C ALA A 61 1.86 -10.13 21.66
N VAL A 62 1.49 -11.40 21.57
CA VAL A 62 1.48 -12.28 22.74
C VAL A 62 2.93 -12.51 23.17
N SER A 63 3.28 -12.07 24.38
CA SER A 63 4.55 -12.41 25.01
C SER A 63 4.27 -13.32 26.21
N LYS A 64 4.90 -14.50 26.23
CA LYS A 64 4.83 -15.42 27.37
C LYS A 64 6.02 -15.14 28.30
N LYS A 65 5.73 -14.93 29.59
CA LYS A 65 6.75 -14.77 30.63
C LYS A 65 7.68 -16.00 30.62
N ASN A 66 8.96 -15.81 30.89
CA ASN A 66 9.99 -16.86 30.93
C ASN A 66 10.31 -17.57 29.60
N CYS A 67 9.84 -17.05 28.46
CA CYS A 67 10.26 -17.55 27.15
C CYS A 67 11.42 -16.73 26.57
N ARG A 68 12.26 -17.33 25.71
CA ARG A 68 13.41 -16.67 25.03
C ARG A 68 13.07 -15.35 24.32
N LYS A 69 11.80 -15.15 23.96
CA LYS A 69 11.27 -13.98 23.23
C LYS A 69 10.47 -13.00 24.12
N TRP A 70 10.42 -13.22 25.44
CA TRP A 70 9.71 -12.36 26.39
C TRP A 70 10.20 -10.90 26.28
N ASN A 71 9.28 -9.96 26.08
CA ASN A 71 9.55 -8.52 25.91
C ASN A 71 10.58 -8.13 24.84
N ARG A 72 10.91 -9.04 23.92
CA ARG A 72 11.89 -8.80 22.85
C ARG A 72 11.26 -8.55 21.48
N ASN A 73 10.01 -8.96 21.29
CA ASN A 73 9.31 -8.85 20.02
C ASN A 73 8.05 -8.00 20.17
N PHE A 74 8.02 -6.89 19.47
CA PHE A 74 6.82 -6.07 19.27
C PHE A 74 6.46 -6.11 17.79
N SER A 75 5.18 -6.18 17.48
CA SER A 75 4.73 -6.05 16.09
C SER A 75 4.92 -4.60 15.65
N PRO A 76 5.48 -4.33 14.46
CA PRO A 76 5.50 -2.98 13.91
C PRO A 76 4.12 -2.33 13.79
N LEU A 77 3.05 -3.14 13.74
CA LEU A 77 1.66 -2.66 13.75
C LEU A 77 1.24 -2.18 15.14
N GLU A 78 1.72 -2.77 16.23
CA GLU A 78 1.40 -2.26 17.57
C GLU A 78 1.93 -0.84 17.80
N VAL A 79 3.10 -0.56 17.24
CA VAL A 79 3.70 0.76 17.31
C VAL A 79 2.86 1.73 16.48
N GLY A 80 2.33 2.77 17.13
CA GLY A 80 1.54 3.81 16.46
C GLY A 80 0.05 3.53 16.31
N LYS A 81 -0.47 2.35 16.71
CA LYS A 81 -1.92 2.07 16.65
C LYS A 81 -2.77 3.05 17.44
N ARG A 82 -2.28 3.51 18.60
CA ARG A 82 -2.96 4.53 19.43
C ARG A 82 -3.12 5.86 18.68
N TRP A 83 -2.08 6.28 17.95
CA TRP A 83 -2.16 7.48 17.12
C TRP A 83 -3.15 7.30 15.98
N PHE A 84 -3.17 6.11 15.36
CA PHE A 84 -4.15 5.79 14.32
C PHE A 84 -5.59 5.84 14.86
N TYR A 85 -5.85 5.26 16.03
CA TYR A 85 -7.17 5.30 16.68
C TYR A 85 -7.59 6.72 17.04
N ALA A 86 -6.69 7.52 17.60
CA ALA A 86 -6.95 8.93 17.88
C ALA A 86 -7.29 9.70 16.60
N SER A 87 -6.51 9.49 15.53
CA SER A 87 -6.74 10.13 14.23
C SER A 87 -8.11 9.79 13.64
N ILE A 88 -8.59 8.55 13.78
CA ILE A 88 -9.94 8.17 13.32
C ILE A 88 -11.02 8.89 14.12
N ARG A 89 -10.86 8.98 15.45
CA ARG A 89 -11.83 9.68 16.31
C ARG A 89 -11.86 11.18 16.04
N GLU A 90 -10.70 11.80 15.82
CA GLU A 90 -10.58 13.22 15.43
C GLU A 90 -11.30 13.52 14.10
N LEU A 91 -11.38 12.54 13.20
CA LEU A 91 -12.15 12.65 11.96
C LEU A 91 -13.67 12.58 12.16
N GLY A 92 -14.16 12.36 13.39
CA GLY A 92 -15.57 12.26 13.74
C GLY A 92 -16.21 10.91 13.39
N LEU A 93 -15.40 9.85 13.29
CA LEU A 93 -15.88 8.51 12.93
C LEU A 93 -15.99 7.62 14.17
N ASN A 94 -16.99 6.76 14.18
CA ASN A 94 -17.13 5.73 15.21
C ASN A 94 -16.04 4.67 15.00
N LEU A 95 -15.26 4.40 16.04
CA LEU A 95 -14.19 3.41 16.00
C LEU A 95 -14.54 2.20 16.85
N SER A 96 -14.72 1.05 16.20
CA SER A 96 -14.88 -0.24 16.86
C SER A 96 -13.59 -1.06 16.73
N LEU A 97 -13.16 -1.67 17.84
CA LEU A 97 -12.00 -2.55 17.86
C LEU A 97 -12.47 -4.00 17.95
N ARG A 98 -11.82 -4.88 17.19
CA ARG A 98 -12.09 -6.32 17.21
C ARG A 98 -10.82 -7.10 17.49
N THR A 99 -10.91 -8.18 18.25
CA THR A 99 -9.76 -9.07 18.47
C THR A 99 -9.65 -10.10 17.36
N GLY A 100 -8.46 -10.67 17.16
CA GLY A 100 -8.23 -11.67 16.10
C GLY A 100 -9.01 -12.98 16.26
N TYR A 101 -9.56 -13.27 17.44
CA TYR A 101 -10.46 -14.40 17.64
C TYR A 101 -11.89 -14.07 17.20
N GLU A 102 -12.38 -12.88 17.54
CA GLU A 102 -13.71 -12.39 17.11
C GLU A 102 -13.83 -12.36 15.58
N THR A 103 -12.76 -12.00 14.85
CA THR A 103 -12.81 -11.98 13.38
C THR A 103 -13.08 -13.35 12.77
N LYS A 104 -12.58 -14.43 13.41
CA LYS A 104 -12.86 -15.80 12.99
C LYS A 104 -14.32 -16.17 13.25
N GLU A 105 -14.84 -15.88 14.44
CA GLU A 105 -16.24 -16.15 14.79
C GLU A 105 -17.21 -15.41 13.87
N LEU A 106 -16.95 -14.12 13.60
CA LEU A 106 -17.77 -13.31 12.71
C LEU A 106 -17.81 -13.91 11.30
N ARG A 107 -16.64 -14.30 10.79
CA ARG A 107 -16.56 -14.94 9.48
C ARG A 107 -17.35 -16.24 9.43
N ASP A 108 -17.28 -17.06 10.48
CA ASP A 108 -18.01 -18.33 10.57
C ASP A 108 -19.53 -18.07 10.67
N ARG A 109 -19.97 -17.02 11.41
CA ARG A 109 -21.37 -16.55 11.48
C ARG A 109 -21.92 -16.17 10.10
N PHE A 110 -21.14 -15.46 9.29
CA PHE A 110 -21.54 -15.07 7.93
C PHE A 110 -21.30 -16.17 6.87
N GLY A 111 -20.87 -17.37 7.27
CA GLY A 111 -20.64 -18.49 6.34
C GLY A 111 -19.52 -18.26 5.33
N LEU A 112 -18.60 -17.32 5.58
CA LEU A 112 -17.57 -16.93 4.61
C LEU A 112 -16.32 -17.80 4.71
N LYS A 113 -15.96 -18.50 3.63
CA LYS A 113 -14.73 -19.33 3.61
C LYS A 113 -13.53 -18.49 3.21
N LYS A 114 -12.52 -18.44 4.10
CA LYS A 114 -11.23 -17.82 3.79
C LYS A 114 -10.35 -18.77 2.98
N SER A 115 -9.82 -18.26 1.88
CA SER A 115 -8.85 -19.00 1.07
C SER A 115 -7.47 -18.95 1.72
N GLY A 116 -6.77 -20.10 1.77
CA GLY A 116 -5.36 -20.15 2.17
C GLY A 116 -4.40 -19.55 1.14
N GLN A 117 -4.86 -19.33 -0.10
CA GLN A 117 -4.04 -18.84 -1.20
C GLN A 117 -3.96 -17.31 -1.16
N LYS A 118 -2.97 -16.79 -0.44
CA LYS A 118 -2.73 -15.35 -0.25
C LYS A 118 -2.34 -14.61 -1.53
N ASP A 119 -1.83 -15.31 -2.54
CA ASP A 119 -1.43 -14.69 -3.82
C ASP A 119 -2.59 -14.42 -4.77
N LYS A 120 -3.75 -15.05 -4.54
CA LYS A 120 -4.93 -14.88 -5.37
C LYS A 120 -5.69 -13.63 -4.95
N LYS A 121 -5.85 -12.72 -5.91
CA LYS A 121 -6.59 -11.47 -5.76
C LYS A 121 -8.10 -11.69 -5.79
N THR A 122 -8.62 -12.37 -4.77
CA THR A 122 -10.04 -12.68 -4.61
C THR A 122 -10.55 -12.19 -3.26
N PHE A 123 -11.85 -11.93 -3.18
CA PHE A 123 -12.52 -11.55 -1.93
C PHE A 123 -12.17 -12.50 -0.79
N SER A 124 -12.26 -13.81 -1.04
CA SER A 124 -11.97 -14.89 -0.08
C SER A 124 -10.56 -14.85 0.53
N SER A 125 -9.58 -14.32 -0.18
CA SER A 125 -8.17 -14.27 0.27
C SER A 125 -7.85 -13.01 1.05
N HIS A 126 -8.57 -11.91 0.79
CA HIS A 126 -8.16 -10.57 1.18
C HIS A 126 -9.24 -9.80 1.93
N ALA A 127 -10.47 -9.76 1.46
CA ALA A 127 -11.49 -8.86 1.99
C ALA A 127 -12.45 -9.49 3.01
N VAL A 128 -12.51 -10.83 3.10
CA VAL A 128 -13.47 -11.54 3.96
C VAL A 128 -13.48 -11.05 5.41
N ASP A 129 -12.32 -10.99 6.06
CA ASP A 129 -12.28 -10.66 7.49
C ASP A 129 -12.76 -9.22 7.74
N ALA A 130 -12.34 -8.30 6.89
CA ALA A 130 -12.71 -6.89 7.01
C ALA A 130 -14.15 -6.61 6.57
N TRP A 131 -14.70 -7.37 5.62
CA TRP A 131 -16.13 -7.34 5.32
C TRP A 131 -16.95 -7.87 6.50
N ALA A 132 -16.58 -9.03 7.08
CA ALA A 132 -17.32 -9.60 8.22
C ALA A 132 -17.35 -8.67 9.43
N MET A 133 -16.23 -8.00 9.73
CA MET A 133 -16.18 -6.99 10.79
C MET A 133 -17.09 -5.79 10.51
N ALA A 134 -17.13 -5.31 9.27
CA ALA A 134 -17.97 -4.17 8.91
C ALA A 134 -19.46 -4.55 8.82
N ALA A 135 -19.76 -5.77 8.38
CA ALA A 135 -21.12 -6.32 8.30
C ALA A 135 -21.77 -6.42 9.69
N ASP A 136 -20.99 -6.82 10.70
CA ASP A 136 -21.45 -6.92 12.08
C ASP A 136 -21.88 -5.56 12.69
N ILE A 137 -21.22 -4.46 12.30
CA ILE A 137 -21.62 -3.11 12.73
C ILE A 137 -22.76 -2.55 11.89
N SER A 138 -22.72 -2.78 10.57
CA SER A 138 -23.72 -2.24 9.64
C SER A 138 -25.04 -3.02 9.59
N GLY A 139 -25.06 -4.25 10.12
CA GLY A 139 -26.20 -5.17 10.00
C GLY A 139 -26.32 -5.84 8.63
N ALA A 140 -25.28 -5.79 7.79
CA ALA A 140 -25.33 -6.41 6.47
C ALA A 140 -25.35 -7.94 6.58
N GLU A 141 -26.27 -8.59 5.87
CA GLU A 141 -26.45 -10.05 5.94
C GLU A 141 -25.46 -10.81 5.05
N HIS A 142 -25.23 -10.33 3.82
CA HIS A 142 -24.39 -11.01 2.83
C HIS A 142 -23.70 -10.00 1.88
N PRO A 143 -22.53 -10.35 1.29
CA PRO A 143 -21.84 -9.46 0.38
C PRO A 143 -22.65 -9.23 -0.91
N THR A 144 -22.92 -7.98 -1.25
CA THR A 144 -23.59 -7.60 -2.51
C THR A 144 -22.64 -7.63 -3.71
N GLU A 145 -21.34 -7.44 -3.48
CA GLU A 145 -20.28 -7.51 -4.49
C GLU A 145 -19.04 -8.17 -3.87
N THR A 146 -18.36 -9.01 -4.67
CA THR A 146 -17.14 -9.73 -4.27
C THR A 146 -15.95 -9.42 -5.17
N GLY A 147 -16.11 -8.54 -6.15
CA GLY A 147 -15.02 -8.00 -6.93
C GLY A 147 -14.17 -7.03 -6.10
N LEU A 148 -12.91 -6.90 -6.50
CA LEU A 148 -11.92 -6.12 -5.79
C LEU A 148 -11.32 -5.04 -6.69
N TYR A 149 -11.36 -3.79 -6.22
CA TYR A 149 -10.60 -2.70 -6.80
C TYR A 149 -9.20 -2.66 -6.17
N TYR A 150 -8.18 -3.05 -6.94
CA TYR A 150 -6.79 -2.95 -6.51
C TYR A 150 -6.22 -1.60 -6.89
N TRP A 151 -5.80 -0.83 -5.88
CA TRP A 151 -5.02 0.38 -6.06
C TRP A 151 -3.55 0.08 -5.80
N THR A 152 -2.69 0.35 -6.78
CA THR A 152 -1.24 0.13 -6.64
C THR A 152 -0.50 1.43 -6.91
N PRO A 153 0.38 1.90 -6.01
CA PRO A 153 1.14 3.12 -6.26
C PRO A 153 2.12 2.91 -7.40
N ILE A 154 2.27 3.94 -8.24
CA ILE A 154 3.29 3.94 -9.29
C ILE A 154 4.65 4.12 -8.63
N ARG A 155 5.47 3.08 -8.70
CA ARG A 155 6.80 3.07 -8.07
C ARG A 155 7.78 3.87 -8.90
N VAL A 156 8.26 4.98 -8.33
CA VAL A 156 9.37 5.77 -8.87
C VAL A 156 10.64 5.49 -8.09
N HIS A 157 11.78 5.44 -8.78
CA HIS A 157 13.07 5.31 -8.13
C HIS A 157 13.59 6.69 -7.72
N ARG A 158 14.11 6.80 -6.50
CA ARG A 158 14.75 8.04 -6.02
C ARG A 158 15.90 8.43 -6.95
N ARG A 159 16.00 9.72 -7.27
CA ARG A 159 17.08 10.26 -8.11
C ARG A 159 18.43 10.00 -7.46
N GLN A 160 19.37 9.46 -8.22
CA GLN A 160 20.77 9.33 -7.88
C GLN A 160 21.56 9.99 -9.01
N LEU A 161 22.38 11.00 -8.68
CA LEU A 161 23.26 11.64 -9.66
C LEU A 161 24.34 10.67 -10.15
N HIS A 162 24.88 9.88 -9.23
CA HIS A 162 25.87 8.84 -9.51
C HIS A 162 25.40 7.53 -8.86
N ARG A 163 25.16 6.49 -9.66
CA ARG A 163 24.84 5.16 -9.12
C ARG A 163 25.96 4.66 -8.20
N PHE A 164 25.56 3.91 -7.18
CA PHE A 164 26.49 3.30 -6.22
C PHE A 164 27.41 2.26 -6.84
N GLN A 165 26.90 1.46 -7.80
CA GLN A 165 27.69 0.52 -8.57
C GLN A 165 28.06 1.16 -9.91
N PRO A 166 29.35 1.30 -10.25
CA PRO A 166 29.76 1.75 -11.57
C PRO A 166 29.43 0.69 -12.63
N GLU A 167 29.25 1.12 -13.87
CA GLU A 167 29.17 0.22 -15.03
C GLU A 167 30.58 -0.22 -15.48
N LYS A 168 30.64 -1.09 -16.50
CA LYS A 168 31.91 -1.45 -17.17
C LYS A 168 32.62 -0.15 -17.60
N GLY A 169 33.90 -0.01 -17.23
CA GLY A 169 34.67 1.21 -17.45
C GLY A 169 34.61 2.25 -16.32
N GLY A 170 34.04 1.93 -15.14
CA GLY A 170 34.08 2.81 -13.97
C GLY A 170 33.05 3.95 -13.98
N ILE A 171 32.28 4.08 -15.06
CA ILE A 171 31.31 5.17 -15.25
C ILE A 171 30.11 5.01 -14.32
N ARG A 172 29.78 6.08 -13.58
CA ARG A 172 28.61 6.13 -12.69
C ARG A 172 27.50 6.99 -13.30
N LYS A 173 26.64 6.35 -14.10
CA LYS A 173 25.49 7.02 -14.72
C LYS A 173 24.47 7.50 -13.68
N PRO A 174 23.67 8.53 -14.00
CA PRO A 174 22.50 8.89 -13.21
C PRO A 174 21.45 7.77 -13.19
N TYR A 175 20.59 7.78 -12.18
CA TYR A 175 19.50 6.81 -12.02
C TYR A 175 18.25 7.41 -11.38
N GLY A 176 17.10 6.81 -11.68
CA GLY A 176 15.83 7.18 -11.09
C GLY A 176 15.36 8.57 -11.52
N GLY A 177 14.61 9.22 -10.64
CA GLY A 177 13.94 10.49 -10.91
C GLY A 177 12.48 10.31 -11.30
N THR A 178 11.76 11.42 -11.27
CA THR A 178 10.32 11.52 -11.57
C THR A 178 10.05 12.00 -12.98
N ARG A 179 11.08 12.38 -13.74
CA ARG A 179 10.98 12.95 -15.07
C ARG A 179 11.63 12.04 -16.11
N SER A 180 11.12 12.09 -17.32
CA SER A 180 11.56 11.29 -18.46
C SER A 180 11.24 12.06 -19.73
N MET A 181 12.26 12.55 -20.45
CA MET A 181 12.11 13.41 -21.64
C MET A 181 11.20 14.63 -21.38
N GLY A 182 11.40 15.32 -20.25
CA GLY A 182 10.54 16.46 -19.88
C GLY A 182 9.13 16.09 -19.40
N LEU A 183 8.77 14.80 -19.39
CA LEU A 183 7.46 14.33 -18.96
C LEU A 183 7.53 13.72 -17.56
N THR A 184 6.49 13.91 -16.75
CA THR A 184 6.42 13.32 -15.42
C THR A 184 6.08 11.83 -15.53
N ARG A 185 6.82 10.96 -14.84
CA ARG A 185 6.51 9.53 -14.77
C ARG A 185 5.19 9.32 -14.03
N GLY A 186 4.38 8.40 -14.52
CA GLY A 186 2.98 8.26 -14.11
C GLY A 186 2.03 9.23 -14.84
N THR A 187 2.46 9.92 -15.89
CA THR A 187 1.50 10.60 -16.78
C THR A 187 0.76 9.56 -17.59
N LEU A 188 -0.57 9.55 -17.46
CA LEU A 188 -1.51 8.73 -18.20
C LEU A 188 -1.63 9.28 -19.63
N VAL A 189 -1.51 8.39 -20.60
CA VAL A 189 -1.56 8.69 -22.03
C VAL A 189 -2.37 7.64 -22.77
N ARG A 190 -3.06 8.06 -23.83
CA ARG A 190 -3.64 7.15 -24.81
C ARG A 190 -2.69 7.06 -25.99
N HIS A 191 -2.13 5.88 -26.22
CA HIS A 191 -1.25 5.64 -27.36
C HIS A 191 -2.05 5.01 -28.49
N ILE A 192 -1.85 5.47 -29.74
CA ILE A 192 -2.58 5.01 -30.93
C ILE A 192 -2.66 3.47 -31.05
N LYS A 193 -1.52 2.78 -30.83
CA LYS A 193 -1.41 1.31 -30.89
C LYS A 193 -1.73 0.58 -29.57
N TYR A 194 -1.36 1.14 -28.42
CA TYR A 194 -1.35 0.41 -27.14
C TYR A 194 -2.51 0.79 -26.21
N GLY A 195 -3.38 1.70 -26.66
CA GLY A 195 -4.50 2.19 -25.87
C GLY A 195 -4.05 2.92 -24.61
N LEU A 196 -4.71 2.67 -23.48
CA LEU A 196 -4.50 3.38 -22.24
C LEU A 196 -3.24 2.89 -21.50
N THR A 197 -2.23 3.76 -21.44
CA THR A 197 -0.91 3.46 -20.83
C THR A 197 -0.43 4.64 -19.99
N TYR A 198 0.67 4.47 -19.26
CA TYR A 198 1.34 5.59 -18.58
C TYR A 198 2.85 5.58 -18.84
N ILE A 199 3.46 6.76 -18.72
CA ILE A 199 4.90 6.95 -18.89
C ILE A 199 5.65 6.36 -17.69
N GLY A 200 6.39 5.27 -17.91
CA GLY A 200 7.20 4.63 -16.87
C GLY A 200 8.66 5.08 -16.86
N GLY A 201 9.18 5.57 -17.99
CA GLY A 201 10.57 5.92 -18.14
C GLY A 201 10.91 6.32 -19.57
N THR A 202 12.20 6.36 -19.88
CA THR A 202 12.72 6.68 -21.22
C THR A 202 13.90 5.79 -21.55
N LEU A 203 14.10 5.55 -22.84
CA LEU A 203 15.28 4.90 -23.38
C LEU A 203 15.71 5.65 -24.63
N LYS A 204 16.91 6.23 -24.61
CA LYS A 204 17.39 7.15 -25.65
C LYS A 204 16.35 8.26 -25.89
N ASN A 205 15.86 8.42 -27.12
CA ASN A 205 14.89 9.44 -27.53
C ASN A 205 13.46 8.89 -27.64
N ARG A 206 13.13 7.84 -26.86
CA ARG A 206 11.82 7.19 -26.85
C ARG A 206 11.29 7.05 -25.42
N VAL A 207 9.96 7.06 -25.30
CA VAL A 207 9.27 6.86 -24.02
C VAL A 207 8.95 5.38 -23.79
N SER A 208 9.09 4.96 -22.53
CA SER A 208 8.69 3.64 -22.07
C SER A 208 7.26 3.71 -21.54
N LEU A 209 6.37 2.96 -22.17
CA LEU A 209 4.96 2.90 -21.80
C LEU A 209 4.66 1.65 -21.00
N HIS A 210 3.81 1.80 -19.99
CA HIS A 210 3.36 0.73 -19.12
C HIS A 210 1.83 0.66 -19.16
N GLY A 211 1.27 -0.55 -19.18
CA GLY A 211 -0.19 -0.72 -19.19
C GLY A 211 -0.80 -0.18 -17.90
N PHE A 212 -1.91 0.56 -17.99
CA PHE A 212 -2.54 1.19 -16.83
C PHE A 212 -2.89 0.17 -15.73
N GLY A 213 -3.70 -0.85 -16.03
CA GLY A 213 -4.08 -1.86 -15.03
C GLY A 213 -2.91 -2.71 -14.54
N THR A 214 -2.13 -3.29 -15.47
CA THR A 214 -1.12 -4.31 -15.12
C THR A 214 0.19 -3.74 -14.59
N GLY A 215 0.52 -2.48 -14.94
CA GLY A 215 1.82 -1.86 -14.64
C GLY A 215 3.02 -2.49 -15.38
N LYS A 216 2.77 -3.51 -16.21
CA LYS A 216 3.80 -4.16 -17.03
C LYS A 216 4.20 -3.23 -18.16
N ARG A 217 5.49 -3.22 -18.47
CA ARG A 217 6.03 -2.44 -19.59
C ARG A 217 5.52 -3.03 -20.90
N VAL A 218 4.85 -2.20 -21.69
CA VAL A 218 4.30 -2.56 -23.00
C VAL A 218 5.33 -2.32 -24.10
N THR A 219 6.01 -1.18 -24.05
CA THR A 219 7.07 -0.85 -25.02
C THR A 219 8.10 0.10 -24.41
N GLN A 220 9.28 0.17 -25.03
CA GLN A 220 10.35 1.13 -24.74
C GLN A 220 10.65 2.08 -25.89
N ARG A 221 9.92 1.94 -27.01
CA ARG A 221 10.23 2.60 -28.28
C ARG A 221 9.10 3.52 -28.76
N ALA A 222 8.15 3.87 -27.90
CA ALA A 222 7.05 4.75 -28.26
C ALA A 222 7.57 6.17 -28.57
N ARG A 223 7.00 6.79 -29.60
CA ARG A 223 7.19 8.21 -29.88
C ARG A 223 6.20 9.01 -29.05
N ILE A 224 6.57 10.25 -28.74
CA ILE A 224 5.70 11.14 -27.97
C ILE A 224 4.51 11.60 -28.83
N GLU A 225 4.73 11.81 -30.13
CA GLU A 225 3.71 12.15 -31.11
C GLU A 225 2.55 11.14 -31.15
N ASP A 226 2.83 9.86 -30.91
CA ASP A 226 1.85 8.78 -30.89
C ASP A 226 0.99 8.75 -29.60
N CYS A 227 1.23 9.67 -28.66
CA CYS A 227 0.61 9.71 -27.33
C CYS A 227 -0.27 10.95 -27.14
N THR A 228 -1.56 10.74 -26.88
CA THR A 228 -2.45 11.79 -26.36
C THR A 228 -2.32 11.85 -24.84
N PHE A 229 -1.94 13.00 -24.30
CA PHE A 229 -1.77 13.21 -22.86
C PHE A 229 -3.12 13.41 -22.16
N LEU A 230 -3.31 12.75 -21.01
CA LEU A 230 -4.56 12.85 -20.25
C LEU A 230 -4.31 13.56 -18.91
N THR A 231 -3.69 12.88 -17.95
CA THR A 231 -3.46 13.44 -16.61
C THR A 231 -2.32 12.73 -15.90
N ARG A 232 -1.79 13.33 -14.83
CA ARG A 232 -0.83 12.66 -13.96
C ARG A 232 -1.58 11.78 -12.96
N ILE A 233 -1.19 10.52 -12.89
CA ILE A 233 -1.65 9.58 -11.89
C ILE A 233 -0.52 9.19 -10.93
N ALA A 234 -0.84 9.08 -9.64
CA ALA A 234 0.06 8.52 -8.63
C ALA A 234 -0.18 7.03 -8.39
N TRP A 235 -1.37 6.56 -8.77
CA TRP A 235 -1.87 5.20 -8.54
C TRP A 235 -2.40 4.63 -9.84
N ARG A 236 -2.22 3.33 -10.02
CA ARG A 236 -2.94 2.56 -11.02
C ARG A 236 -4.04 1.77 -10.34
N THR A 237 -5.14 1.58 -11.07
CA THR A 237 -6.29 0.84 -10.60
C THR A 237 -6.54 -0.38 -11.50
N GLN A 238 -6.96 -1.48 -10.89
CA GLN A 238 -7.35 -2.68 -11.61
C GLN A 238 -8.55 -3.31 -10.91
N TRP A 239 -9.63 -3.52 -11.68
CA TRP A 239 -10.78 -4.29 -11.21
C TRP A 239 -10.52 -5.78 -11.38
N TYR A 240 -10.81 -6.55 -10.34
CA TYR A 240 -10.85 -8.00 -10.36
C TYR A 240 -12.29 -8.40 -10.11
N ALA A 241 -12.94 -8.97 -11.12
CA ALA A 241 -14.33 -9.39 -10.98
C ALA A 241 -14.46 -10.46 -9.89
N GLY A 242 -15.55 -10.37 -9.12
CA GLY A 242 -15.96 -11.43 -8.21
C GLY A 242 -16.30 -12.71 -8.97
N THR A 243 -16.18 -13.85 -8.32
CA THR A 243 -16.78 -15.09 -8.83
C THR A 243 -18.29 -15.03 -8.54
N GLY A 244 -19.02 -14.28 -9.36
CA GLY A 244 -20.47 -14.05 -9.21
C GLY A 244 -21.00 -13.17 -10.34
N ARG A 245 -22.19 -13.48 -10.84
CA ARG A 245 -22.81 -12.92 -12.06
C ARG A 245 -22.86 -11.38 -12.05
N ARG A 246 -22.76 -10.79 -13.26
CA ARG A 246 -23.14 -9.40 -13.49
C ARG A 246 -24.60 -9.21 -13.08
N HIS A 247 -24.85 -8.63 -11.92
CA HIS A 247 -26.15 -8.05 -11.63
C HIS A 247 -26.06 -6.55 -11.89
N SER A 248 -26.59 -6.14 -13.04
CA SER A 248 -27.00 -4.76 -13.27
C SER A 248 -28.23 -4.48 -12.40
N SER A 249 -28.07 -3.72 -11.33
CA SER A 249 -29.19 -3.04 -10.68
C SER A 249 -28.75 -1.66 -10.17
N PRO A 250 -29.57 -0.60 -10.36
CA PRO A 250 -29.16 0.79 -10.16
C PRO A 250 -29.48 1.33 -8.74
N HIS A 251 -29.72 0.47 -7.76
CA HIS A 251 -30.09 0.92 -6.41
C HIS A 251 -28.87 0.95 -5.47
N LEU A 252 -28.43 2.15 -5.10
CA LEU A 252 -27.50 2.40 -4.00
C LEU A 252 -28.18 2.07 -2.67
N LEU A 253 -28.34 0.79 -2.36
CA LEU A 253 -28.59 0.34 -0.99
C LEU A 253 -27.27 0.35 -0.21
N ALA A 254 -27.36 0.59 1.10
CA ALA A 254 -26.24 0.70 2.04
C ALA A 254 -25.16 -0.37 1.77
N GLY A 255 -24.08 0.02 1.11
CA GLY A 255 -23.02 -0.87 0.68
C GLY A 255 -21.86 -0.88 1.66
N VAL A 256 -21.46 -2.06 2.12
CA VAL A 256 -20.24 -2.24 2.91
C VAL A 256 -19.02 -2.24 1.98
N SER A 257 -18.30 -1.13 1.92
CA SER A 257 -17.01 -1.07 1.20
C SER A 257 -15.87 -1.46 2.14
N CYS A 258 -15.14 -2.53 1.81
CA CYS A 258 -14.02 -3.03 2.59
C CYS A 258 -12.70 -2.76 1.88
N LEU A 259 -11.73 -2.17 2.58
CA LEU A 259 -10.36 -2.03 2.11
C LEU A 259 -9.44 -3.09 2.72
N TYR A 260 -8.71 -3.79 1.86
CA TYR A 260 -7.62 -4.68 2.28
C TYR A 260 -6.32 -4.28 1.61
N GLU A 261 -5.24 -4.16 2.39
CA GLU A 261 -3.89 -3.93 1.90
C GLU A 261 -3.06 -5.21 2.04
N ASP A 262 -2.63 -5.79 0.90
CA ASP A 262 -1.79 -6.98 0.88
C ASP A 262 -0.32 -6.61 1.18
N GLU A 263 0.07 -6.68 2.44
CA GLU A 263 1.44 -6.40 2.90
C GLU A 263 2.43 -7.58 2.68
N SER A 264 1.96 -8.74 2.21
CA SER A 264 2.74 -9.98 2.17
C SER A 264 3.93 -9.95 1.20
N ARG A 265 3.86 -9.14 0.12
CA ARG A 265 4.91 -9.05 -0.91
C ARG A 265 6.14 -8.24 -0.53
N GLU A 266 6.13 -7.51 0.59
CA GLU A 266 7.25 -6.65 0.97
C GLU A 266 8.18 -7.31 2.01
N ILE A 267 7.69 -8.31 2.74
CA ILE A 267 8.47 -9.06 3.74
C ILE A 267 9.55 -9.94 3.05
N SER A 268 9.26 -10.49 1.86
CA SER A 268 10.20 -11.34 1.10
C SER A 268 11.44 -10.59 0.58
N ARG A 269 11.41 -9.25 0.49
CA ARG A 269 12.55 -8.46 -0.02
C ARG A 269 13.55 -7.99 1.03
N ARG A 270 13.33 -8.30 2.32
CA ARG A 270 14.27 -7.96 3.42
C ARG A 270 15.06 -9.15 3.96
N ALA A 271 14.86 -10.34 3.41
CA ALA A 271 15.61 -11.55 3.75
C ALA A 271 16.48 -12.03 2.56
N ARG A 272 17.37 -11.16 2.07
CA ARG A 272 18.61 -11.52 1.35
C ARG A 272 19.65 -10.43 1.55
#